data_AF-A0A1V3PZ42-F1
#
_entry.id   AF-A0A1V3PZ42-F1
#
_cell.length_a   1.000
_cell.length_b   1.000
_cell.length_c   1.000
_cell.angle_alpha   90.00
_cell.angle_beta   90.00
_cell.angle_gamma   90.00
#
_symmetry.space_group_name_H-M   'P 1'
#
loop_
_entity.id
_entity.type
_entity.pdbx_description
1 polymer ?
#
loop_
_entity_poly.entity_id
_entity_poly.type
_entity_poly.pdbx_seq_one_letter_code
_entity_poly.pdbx_strand_id
1 'polypeptide(L)'
;MTIKSNNAQQNDAWESGELGRSMDHVGVVSDDDCRALDDSLGLHPVSIRLEKSLIASLKLIAEHRGVSYQPLVRDLLNRFVVSELKDIMHEKYEEAVRRAKASGADKGPVADFMKRERKQA
;
A
#
# COMPACT_ATOMS: atom_id res chain seq x y z
N MET A 1 4.21 -6.56 53.67
CA MET A 1 4.09 -7.31 52.40
C MET A 1 2.61 -7.60 52.21
N THR A 2 1.91 -6.74 51.48
CA THR A 2 0.46 -6.89 51.28
C THR A 2 0.25 -7.25 49.81
N ILE A 3 -0.08 -8.51 49.57
CA ILE A 3 -0.38 -9.06 48.26
C ILE A 3 -1.66 -8.39 47.78
N LYS A 4 -1.57 -7.53 46.76
CA LYS A 4 -2.75 -7.04 46.05
C LYS A 4 -3.29 -8.22 45.24
N SER A 5 -4.40 -8.78 45.70
CA SER A 5 -5.12 -9.84 45.01
C SER A 5 -5.52 -9.38 43.61
N ASN A 6 -5.07 -10.17 42.64
CA ASN A 6 -5.29 -10.03 41.21
C ASN A 6 -6.74 -10.40 40.86
N ASN A 7 -7.66 -9.43 40.90
CA ASN A 7 -9.07 -9.65 40.53
C ASN A 7 -9.58 -8.63 39.50
N ALA A 8 -8.73 -8.25 38.54
CA ALA A 8 -9.13 -7.43 37.39
C ALA A 8 -9.63 -8.28 36.19
N GLN A 9 -9.58 -9.62 36.29
CA GLN A 9 -9.91 -10.51 35.19
C GLN A 9 -11.36 -11.04 35.19
N GLN A 10 -12.16 -10.84 36.25
CA GLN A 10 -13.45 -11.54 36.39
C GLN A 10 -14.70 -10.71 36.02
N ASN A 11 -14.58 -9.42 35.67
CA ASN A 11 -15.73 -8.57 35.33
C ASN A 11 -15.35 -7.43 34.38
N ASP A 12 -14.62 -7.73 33.31
CA ASP A 12 -14.50 -6.76 32.22
C ASP A 12 -15.78 -6.80 31.38
N ALA A 13 -16.52 -5.68 31.37
CA ALA A 13 -17.78 -5.53 30.65
C ALA A 13 -17.62 -5.67 29.11
N TRP A 14 -16.38 -5.58 28.60
CA TRP A 14 -16.05 -5.91 27.22
C TRP A 14 -15.99 -7.43 26.98
N GLU A 15 -15.34 -8.18 27.86
CA GLU A 15 -15.19 -9.64 27.76
C GLU A 15 -16.53 -10.37 28.02
N SER A 16 -17.38 -9.81 28.90
CA SER A 16 -18.75 -10.29 29.09
C SER A 16 -19.65 -10.01 27.87
N GLY A 17 -19.26 -9.05 27.02
CA GLY A 17 -20.01 -8.58 25.86
C GLY A 17 -21.12 -7.59 26.18
N GLU A 18 -21.21 -7.10 27.42
CA GLU A 18 -22.20 -6.10 27.85
C GLU A 18 -22.10 -4.82 27.01
N LEU A 19 -20.88 -4.30 26.78
CA LEU A 19 -20.66 -3.05 26.04
C LEU A 19 -20.57 -3.21 24.50
N GLY A 20 -20.72 -4.42 23.97
CA GLY A 20 -20.46 -4.69 22.54
C GLY A 20 -21.51 -5.54 21.81
N ARG A 21 -22.48 -6.12 22.52
CA ARG A 21 -23.50 -7.02 21.93
C ARG A 21 -24.89 -6.41 21.83
N SER A 22 -25.14 -5.24 22.41
CA SER A 22 -26.39 -4.48 22.28
C SER A 22 -26.20 -3.25 21.40
N MET A 23 -27.25 -2.86 20.67
CA MET A 23 -27.30 -1.58 19.95
C MET A 23 -27.25 -0.38 20.91
N ASP A 24 -27.63 -0.55 22.18
CA ASP A 24 -27.66 0.54 23.18
C ASP A 24 -26.26 1.10 23.50
N HIS A 25 -25.21 0.36 23.17
CA HIS A 25 -23.81 0.74 23.39
C HIS A 25 -23.08 1.14 22.10
N VAL A 26 -23.79 1.18 20.96
CA VAL A 26 -23.23 1.58 19.66
C VAL A 26 -23.36 3.09 19.49
N GLY A 27 -22.25 3.77 19.24
CA GLY A 27 -22.21 5.20 18.88
C GLY A 27 -21.67 5.39 17.47
N VAL A 28 -22.23 6.34 16.73
CA VAL A 28 -21.61 6.79 15.46
C VAL A 28 -20.41 7.65 15.80
N VAL A 29 -19.26 7.27 15.26
CA VAL A 29 -18.00 8.02 15.38
C VAL A 29 -18.13 9.39 14.71
N SER A 30 -17.44 10.40 15.25
CA SER A 30 -17.46 11.73 14.65
C SER A 30 -16.72 11.75 13.30
N ASP A 31 -17.07 12.69 12.43
CA ASP A 31 -16.33 12.88 11.16
C ASP A 31 -14.85 13.20 11.41
N ASP A 32 -14.53 13.88 12.51
CA ASP A 32 -13.17 14.24 12.89
C ASP A 32 -12.35 13.01 13.26
N ASP A 33 -12.93 12.10 14.04
CA ASP A 33 -12.30 10.82 14.40
C ASP A 33 -12.14 9.90 13.18
N CYS A 34 -13.12 9.88 12.26
CA CYS A 34 -13.00 9.18 10.98
C CYS A 34 -11.81 9.68 10.17
N ARG A 35 -11.64 11.01 10.05
CA ARG A 35 -10.52 11.61 9.33
C ARG A 35 -9.18 11.32 10.03
N ALA A 36 -9.13 11.42 11.36
CA ALA A 36 -7.94 11.08 12.12
C ALA A 36 -7.52 9.62 11.93
N LEU A 37 -8.49 8.69 11.84
CA LEU A 37 -8.25 7.31 11.52
C LEU A 37 -7.70 7.15 10.10
N ASP A 38 -8.34 7.75 9.10
CA ASP A 38 -7.88 7.71 7.71
C ASP A 38 -6.45 8.25 7.58
N ASP A 39 -6.15 9.40 8.20
CA ASP A 39 -4.81 10.00 8.21
C ASP A 39 -3.78 9.08 8.87
N SER A 40 -4.13 8.46 10.01
CA SER A 40 -3.24 7.51 10.71
C SER A 40 -2.91 6.28 9.85
N LEU A 41 -3.83 5.88 8.97
CA LEU A 41 -3.68 4.78 8.03
C LEU A 41 -3.10 5.21 6.68
N GLY A 42 -2.82 6.50 6.49
CA GLY A 42 -2.36 7.07 5.22
C GLY A 42 -3.39 6.95 4.10
N LEU A 43 -4.67 6.93 4.44
CA LEU A 43 -5.78 6.80 3.51
C LEU A 43 -6.27 8.18 3.07
N HIS A 44 -6.54 8.30 1.78
CA HIS A 44 -7.18 9.49 1.22
C HIS A 44 -8.48 9.08 0.51
N PRO A 45 -9.64 9.66 0.88
CA PRO A 45 -10.88 9.35 0.21
C PRO A 45 -10.87 9.94 -1.21
N VAL A 46 -11.02 9.08 -2.20
CA VAL A 46 -11.11 9.49 -3.62
C VAL A 46 -12.52 9.24 -4.15
N SER A 47 -13.07 10.23 -4.85
CA SER A 47 -14.35 10.10 -5.55
C SER A 47 -14.10 10.01 -7.05
N ILE A 48 -14.23 8.81 -7.61
CA ILE A 48 -14.11 8.53 -9.04
C ILE A 48 -15.44 8.03 -9.61
N ARG A 49 -15.75 8.39 -10.85
CA ARG A 49 -16.90 7.85 -11.58
C ARG A 49 -16.44 6.64 -12.41
N LEU A 50 -17.17 5.54 -12.30
CA LEU A 50 -16.93 4.30 -13.05
C LEU A 50 -18.23 3.86 -13.74
N GLU A 51 -18.11 3.11 -14.83
CA GLU A 51 -19.25 2.53 -15.52
C GLU A 51 -19.99 1.54 -14.60
N LYS A 52 -21.32 1.55 -14.66
CA LYS A 52 -22.16 0.65 -13.84
C LYS A 52 -21.84 -0.83 -14.11
N SER A 53 -21.60 -1.18 -15.38
CA SER A 53 -21.23 -2.54 -15.78
C SER A 53 -19.90 -2.96 -15.16
N LEU A 54 -18.90 -2.08 -15.15
CA LEU A 54 -17.60 -2.33 -14.54
C LEU A 54 -17.74 -2.56 -13.03
N ILE A 55 -18.52 -1.74 -12.33
CA ILE A 55 -18.77 -1.92 -10.89
C ILE A 55 -19.43 -3.28 -10.63
N ALA A 56 -20.41 -3.69 -11.45
CA ALA A 56 -21.07 -4.98 -11.31
C ALA A 56 -20.09 -6.15 -11.50
N SER A 57 -19.23 -6.09 -12.53
CA SER A 57 -18.21 -7.11 -12.76
C SER A 57 -17.18 -7.18 -11.63
N LEU A 58 -16.73 -6.03 -11.10
CA LEU A 58 -15.80 -5.98 -9.98
C LEU A 58 -16.39 -6.61 -8.71
N LYS A 59 -17.67 -6.35 -8.43
CA LYS A 59 -18.38 -6.98 -7.29
C LYS A 59 -18.46 -8.50 -7.44
N LEU A 60 -18.80 -8.99 -8.62
CA LEU A 60 -18.86 -10.43 -8.90
C LEU A 60 -17.49 -11.10 -8.70
N ILE A 61 -16.40 -10.47 -9.16
CA ILE A 61 -15.04 -10.98 -8.97
C ILE A 61 -14.66 -10.98 -7.48
N ALA A 62 -15.03 -9.92 -6.75
CA ALA A 62 -14.80 -9.79 -5.32
C ALA A 62 -15.52 -10.91 -4.54
N GLU A 63 -16.80 -11.15 -4.81
CA GLU A 63 -17.58 -12.24 -4.22
C GLU A 63 -16.92 -13.61 -4.48
N HIS A 64 -16.50 -13.88 -5.71
CA HIS A 64 -15.82 -15.13 -6.05
C HIS A 64 -14.47 -15.30 -5.32
N ARG A 65 -13.76 -14.20 -5.06
CA ARG A 65 -12.48 -14.20 -4.33
C ARG A 65 -12.63 -14.11 -2.81
N GLY A 66 -13.86 -13.99 -2.30
CA GLY A 66 -14.13 -13.87 -0.86
C GLY A 66 -13.66 -12.54 -0.25
N VAL A 67 -13.56 -11.48 -1.05
CA VAL A 67 -13.14 -10.14 -0.58
C VAL A 67 -14.20 -9.10 -0.95
N SER A 68 -14.23 -7.97 -0.25
CA SER A 68 -15.10 -6.85 -0.65
C SER A 68 -14.53 -6.13 -1.89
N TYR A 69 -15.41 -5.45 -2.65
CA TYR A 69 -14.99 -4.80 -3.90
C TYR A 69 -13.99 -3.65 -3.67
N GLN A 70 -14.12 -2.90 -2.56
CA GLN A 70 -13.22 -1.77 -2.25
C GLN A 70 -11.77 -2.24 -2.03
N PRO A 71 -11.49 -3.25 -1.17
CA PRO A 71 -10.17 -3.89 -1.09
C PRO A 71 -9.64 -4.39 -2.43
N LEU A 72 -10.48 -5.03 -3.23
CA LEU A 72 -10.10 -5.55 -4.55
C LEU A 72 -9.64 -4.42 -5.49
N VAL A 73 -10.38 -3.31 -5.54
CA VAL A 73 -10.04 -2.15 -6.36
C VAL A 73 -8.72 -1.51 -5.89
N ARG A 74 -8.52 -1.40 -4.57
CA ARG A 74 -7.27 -0.88 -4.00
C ARG A 74 -6.07 -1.75 -4.42
N ASP A 75 -6.19 -3.07 -4.32
CA ASP A 75 -5.15 -4.01 -4.77
C ASP A 75 -4.87 -3.88 -6.28
N LEU A 76 -5.93 -3.77 -7.10
CA LEU A 76 -5.78 -3.58 -8.55
C LEU A 76 -5.00 -2.30 -8.89
N LEU A 77 -5.33 -1.18 -8.25
CA LEU A 77 -4.63 0.09 -8.47
C LEU A 77 -3.16 0.02 -8.03
N ASN A 78 -2.87 -0.63 -6.89
CA ASN A 78 -1.50 -0.83 -6.45
C ASN A 78 -0.67 -1.67 -7.43
N ARG A 79 -1.25 -2.75 -7.95
CA ARG A 79 -0.58 -3.60 -8.95
C ARG A 79 -0.30 -2.85 -10.24
N PHE A 80 -1.27 -2.06 -10.69
CA PHE A 80 -1.12 -1.21 -11.86
C PHE A 80 0.04 -0.21 -11.66
N VAL A 81 0.05 0.55 -10.56
CA VAL A 81 1.12 1.52 -10.25
C VAL A 81 2.50 0.88 -10.24
N VAL A 82 2.64 -0.31 -9.62
CA VAL A 82 3.92 -1.02 -9.60
C VAL A 82 4.38 -1.43 -10.99
N SER A 83 3.45 -1.82 -11.87
CA SER A 83 3.77 -2.15 -13.26
C SER A 83 4.21 -0.91 -14.04
N GLU A 84 3.39 0.14 -14.04
CA GLU A 84 3.66 1.36 -14.81
C GLU A 84 4.94 2.06 -14.37
N LEU A 85 5.23 2.08 -13.06
CA LEU A 85 6.48 2.66 -12.57
C LEU A 85 7.70 1.89 -13.09
N LYS A 86 7.64 0.56 -13.22
CA LYS A 86 8.75 -0.22 -13.79
C LYS A 86 8.96 0.13 -15.26
N ASP A 87 7.87 0.26 -16.01
CA ASP A 87 7.93 0.58 -17.43
C ASP A 87 8.49 2.00 -17.65
N ILE A 88 8.02 2.99 -16.90
CA ILE A 88 8.57 4.36 -16.91
C ILE A 88 10.05 4.37 -16.58
N MET A 89 10.48 3.63 -15.55
CA MET A 89 11.90 3.56 -15.17
C MET A 89 12.76 2.90 -16.25
N HIS A 90 12.24 1.88 -16.91
CA HIS A 90 12.92 1.24 -18.04
C HIS A 90 13.08 2.21 -19.22
N GLU A 91 12.02 2.93 -19.58
CA GLU A 91 12.07 3.96 -20.63
C GLU A 91 13.11 5.05 -20.31
N LYS A 92 13.10 5.55 -19.06
CA LYS A 92 14.07 6.57 -18.61
C LYS A 92 15.51 6.06 -18.64
N TYR A 93 15.73 4.79 -18.30
CA TYR A 93 17.04 4.17 -18.38
C TYR A 93 17.52 4.09 -19.84
N GLU A 94 16.67 3.60 -20.75
CA GLU A 94 17.00 3.51 -22.18
C GLU A 94 17.26 4.88 -22.82
N GLU A 95 16.52 5.92 -22.41
CA GLU A 95 16.81 7.31 -22.78
C GLU A 95 18.18 7.78 -22.29
N ALA A 96 18.52 7.51 -21.03
CA ALA A 96 19.81 7.89 -20.43
C ALA A 96 20.98 7.16 -21.12
N VAL A 97 20.84 5.86 -21.41
CA VAL A 97 21.83 5.07 -22.14
C VAL A 97 22.02 5.61 -23.56
N ARG A 98 20.93 5.90 -24.27
CA ARG A 98 21.00 6.51 -25.61
C ARG A 98 21.69 7.87 -25.58
N ARG A 99 21.38 8.71 -24.59
CA ARG A 99 22.03 10.02 -24.41
C ARG A 99 23.51 9.87 -24.11
N ALA A 100 23.90 8.96 -23.22
CA ALA A 100 25.29 8.69 -22.88
C ALA A 100 26.09 8.22 -24.10
N LYS A 101 25.55 7.27 -24.88
CA LYS A 101 26.12 6.80 -26.15
C LYS A 101 26.26 7.94 -27.16
N ALA A 102 25.22 8.77 -27.32
CA ALA A 102 25.25 9.93 -28.24
C ALA A 102 26.27 10.99 -27.82
N SER A 103 26.49 11.17 -26.51
CA SER A 103 27.50 12.09 -25.97
C SER A 103 28.94 11.57 -26.03
N GLY A 104 29.18 10.36 -26.54
CA GLY A 104 30.53 9.79 -26.67
C GLY A 104 31.21 9.49 -25.33
N ALA A 105 30.50 9.57 -24.21
CA ALA A 105 30.99 9.31 -22.87
C ALA A 105 31.05 7.80 -22.56
N ASP A 106 31.64 7.02 -23.47
CA ASP A 106 31.82 5.57 -23.33
C ASP A 106 33.27 5.20 -23.00
N LYS A 107 33.84 5.89 -22.00
CA LYS A 107 34.97 5.38 -21.20
C LYS A 107 34.78 5.87 -19.78
N GLY A 108 33.89 5.19 -19.05
CA GLY A 108 33.77 5.40 -17.61
C GLY A 108 35.06 5.01 -16.88
N PRO A 109 35.23 5.41 -15.60
CA PRO A 109 36.44 5.14 -14.80
C PRO A 109 36.85 3.65 -14.78
N VAL A 110 35.88 2.75 -14.91
CA VAL A 110 36.10 1.30 -14.97
C VAL A 110 36.76 0.86 -16.28
N ALA A 111 36.43 1.48 -17.41
CA ALA A 111 37.04 1.14 -18.70
C ALA A 111 38.52 1.52 -18.73
N ASP A 112 38.88 2.64 -18.09
CA ASP A 112 40.27 3.08 -17.93
C ASP A 112 41.04 2.21 -16.92
N PHE A 113 40.39 1.78 -15.84
CA PHE A 113 40.96 0.83 -14.88
C PHE A 113 41.27 -0.52 -15.55
N MET A 114 40.32 -1.10 -16.28
CA MET A 114 40.49 -2.39 -16.97
C MET A 114 41.59 -2.35 -18.05
N LYS A 115 41.84 -1.18 -18.65
CA LYS A 115 42.96 -0.99 -19.59
C LYS A 115 44.32 -0.95 -18.91
N ARG A 116 44.41 -0.43 -17.68
CA ARG A 116 45.66 -0.36 -16.90
C ARG A 116 46.09 -1.76 -16.47
N GLU A 117 45.16 -2.54 -15.93
CA GLU A 117 45.39 -3.93 -15.49
C GLU A 117 45.88 -4.82 -16.64
N ARG A 118 45.25 -4.73 -17.83
CA ARG A 118 45.67 -5.49 -19.03
C ARG A 118 47.04 -5.12 -19.59
N LYS A 119 47.62 -3.98 -19.19
CA LYS A 119 48.96 -3.54 -19.61
C LYS A 119 50.05 -3.94 -18.63
N GLN A 120 49.69 -4.41 -17.43
CA GLN A 120 50.64 -4.81 -16.38
C GLN A 120 50.85 -6.33 -16.30
N ALA A 121 50.08 -7.13 -17.05
CA ALA A 121 50.29 -8.57 -17.26
C ALA A 121 51.04 -8.82 -18.57
#